data_AF-A0A5S3VTS0-F1
#
_entry.id   AF-A0A5S3VTS0-F1
#
_cell.length_a   1.000
_cell.length_b   1.000
_cell.length_c   1.000
_cell.angle_alpha   90.00
_cell.angle_beta   90.00
_cell.angle_gamma   90.00
#
_symmetry.space_group_name_H-M   'P 1'
#
loop_
_entity.id
_entity.type
_entity.pdbx_description
1 polymer ?
#
loop_
_entity_poly.entity_id
_entity_poly.type
_entity_poly.pdbx_seq_one_letter_code
_entity_poly.pdbx_strand_id
1 'polypeptide(L)'
;TCSLNKELSGDYSCSPIDKIEKLNQKLKGWSQFYRHTDFTAKVYSKIDREVFWKLAYWFAAKFKTSIKKLMMKLIRRPEPGKAKTW
;
A
#
# COMPACT_ATOMS: atom_id res chain seq x y z
N THR A 1 5.72 17.87 -4.21
CA THR A 1 5.56 16.75 -3.25
C THR A 1 4.21 16.72 -2.52
N CYS A 2 3.41 17.79 -2.52
CA CYS A 2 2.13 17.85 -1.76
C CYS A 2 0.90 17.16 -2.38
N SER A 3 0.87 16.90 -3.70
CA SER A 3 -0.34 16.37 -4.37
C SER A 3 -0.72 14.95 -3.91
N LEU A 4 0.23 14.01 -3.93
CA LEU A 4 -0.01 12.61 -3.52
C LEU A 4 -0.41 12.47 -2.04
N ASN A 5 0.18 13.29 -1.17
CA ASN A 5 -0.11 13.22 0.27
C ASN A 5 -1.55 13.69 0.56
N LYS A 6 -2.04 14.69 -0.19
CA LYS A 6 -3.38 15.23 -0.05
C LYS A 6 -4.44 14.27 -0.60
N GLU A 7 -4.17 13.66 -1.75
CA GLU A 7 -5.01 12.63 -2.39
C GLU A 7 -5.16 11.37 -1.50
N LEU A 8 -4.08 11.00 -0.79
CA LEU A 8 -4.10 9.86 0.13
C LEU A 8 -4.83 10.18 1.45
N SER A 9 -4.80 11.43 1.92
CA SER A 9 -5.29 11.80 3.26
C SER A 9 -6.73 12.36 3.30
N GLY A 10 -7.26 12.85 2.17
CA GLY A 10 -8.50 13.62 2.14
C GLY A 10 -9.77 12.85 1.75
N ASP A 11 -9.70 11.97 0.75
CA ASP A 11 -10.91 11.40 0.16
C ASP A 11 -11.23 10.02 0.72
N TYR A 12 -12.28 9.96 1.57
CA TYR A 12 -12.85 8.74 2.12
C TYR A 12 -14.12 8.27 1.37
N SER A 13 -14.67 9.12 0.49
CA SER A 13 -15.88 8.86 -0.31
C SER A 13 -15.65 7.92 -1.51
N CYS A 14 -14.45 7.90 -2.10
CA CYS A 14 -14.14 7.04 -3.26
C CYS A 14 -14.09 5.57 -2.90
N SER A 15 -14.52 4.67 -3.79
CA SER A 15 -14.42 3.21 -3.60
C SER A 15 -12.99 2.78 -3.23
N PRO A 16 -12.79 1.83 -2.29
CA PRO A 16 -11.46 1.31 -1.96
C PRO A 16 -10.74 0.71 -3.18
N ILE A 17 -11.51 0.08 -4.07
CA ILE A 17 -10.98 -0.58 -5.28
C ILE A 17 -10.40 0.47 -6.22
N ASP A 18 -11.15 1.53 -6.53
CA ASP A 18 -10.70 2.61 -7.41
C ASP A 18 -9.44 3.30 -6.87
N LYS A 19 -9.35 3.46 -5.54
CA LYS A 19 -8.17 4.07 -4.90
C LYS A 19 -6.93 3.18 -5.01
N ILE A 20 -7.10 1.86 -4.82
CA ILE A 20 -6.04 0.89 -5.06
C ILE A 20 -5.62 0.90 -6.54
N GLU A 21 -6.56 0.93 -7.46
CA GLU A 21 -6.28 0.88 -8.90
C GLU A 21 -5.49 2.08 -9.39
N LYS A 22 -5.91 3.30 -9.01
CA LYS A 22 -5.16 4.53 -9.32
C LYS A 22 -3.73 4.49 -8.77
N LEU A 23 -3.56 3.95 -7.57
CA LEU A 23 -2.25 3.84 -6.94
C LEU A 23 -1.38 2.79 -7.65
N ASN A 24 -1.96 1.63 -8.01
CA ASN A 24 -1.27 0.61 -8.79
C ASN A 24 -0.82 1.12 -10.16
N GLN A 25 -1.64 1.93 -10.85
CA GLN A 25 -1.24 2.55 -12.11
C GLN A 25 -0.03 3.46 -11.95
N LYS A 26 -0.01 4.32 -10.91
CA LYS A 26 1.12 5.21 -10.62
C LYS A 26 2.38 4.40 -10.27
N LEU A 27 2.27 3.38 -9.40
CA LEU A 27 3.38 2.51 -9.04
C LEU A 27 3.93 1.74 -10.24
N LYS A 28 3.06 1.24 -11.12
CA LYS A 28 3.46 0.53 -12.34
C LYS A 28 4.26 1.46 -13.24
N GLY A 29 3.76 2.67 -13.52
CA GLY A 29 4.49 3.66 -14.31
C GLY A 29 5.85 4.01 -13.71
N TRP A 30 5.89 4.19 -12.38
CA TRP A 30 7.13 4.48 -11.66
C TRP A 30 8.14 3.32 -11.73
N SER A 31 7.68 2.08 -11.54
CA SER A 31 8.54 0.88 -11.64
C SER A 31 9.16 0.72 -13.03
N GLN A 32 8.40 1.00 -14.09
CA GLN A 32 8.91 0.92 -15.46
C GLN A 32 9.96 1.99 -15.73
N PHE A 33 9.76 3.22 -15.24
CA PHE A 33 10.73 4.29 -15.39
C PHE A 33 12.06 3.98 -14.69
N TYR A 34 12.02 3.42 -13.48
CA TYR A 34 13.23 3.15 -12.69
C TYR A 34 13.83 1.77 -12.92
N ARG A 35 13.31 0.96 -13.84
CA ARG A 35 13.71 -0.44 -14.06
C ARG A 35 15.19 -0.61 -14.41
N HIS A 36 15.81 0.39 -15.03
CA HIS A 36 17.21 0.34 -15.49
C HIS A 36 18.21 0.95 -14.50
N THR A 37 17.83 1.16 -13.24
CA THR A 37 18.73 1.77 -12.23
C THR A 37 19.37 0.72 -11.31
N ASP A 38 20.65 0.87 -11.00
CA ASP A 38 21.44 -0.12 -10.24
C ASP A 38 21.04 -0.24 -8.75
N PHE A 39 20.19 0.66 -8.23
CA PHE A 39 19.76 0.70 -6.82
C PHE A 39 18.25 0.43 -6.61
N THR A 40 17.58 -0.17 -7.60
CA THR A 40 16.13 -0.43 -7.59
C THR A 40 15.65 -1.11 -6.31
N ALA A 41 16.31 -2.18 -5.84
CA ALA A 41 15.83 -2.95 -4.69
C ALA A 41 15.68 -2.11 -3.41
N LYS A 42 16.66 -1.25 -3.10
CA LYS A 42 16.65 -0.39 -1.90
C LYS A 42 15.61 0.71 -2.01
N VAL A 43 15.50 1.32 -3.19
CA VAL A 43 14.50 2.36 -3.47
C VAL A 43 13.09 1.79 -3.42
N TYR A 44 12.87 0.61 -4.03
CA TYR A 44 11.59 -0.06 -4.07
C TYR A 44 11.14 -0.45 -2.67
N SER A 45 12.03 -1.04 -1.87
CA SER A 45 11.72 -1.39 -0.48
C SER A 45 11.31 -0.18 0.36
N LYS A 46 11.96 0.97 0.17
CA LYS A 46 11.61 2.20 0.87
C LYS A 46 10.22 2.70 0.46
N ILE A 47 9.94 2.72 -0.84
CA ILE A 47 8.67 3.20 -1.38
C ILE A 47 7.52 2.28 -0.99
N ASP A 48 7.73 0.97 -1.12
CA ASP A 48 6.74 -0.04 -0.76
C ASP A 48 6.30 0.12 0.70
N ARG A 49 7.26 0.29 1.62
CA ARG A 49 6.97 0.54 3.03
C ARG A 49 6.17 1.83 3.26
N GLU A 50 6.56 2.94 2.64
CA GLU A 50 5.85 4.22 2.77
C GLU A 50 4.42 4.15 2.24
N VAL A 51 4.24 3.52 1.07
CA VAL A 51 2.95 3.35 0.42
C VAL A 51 2.05 2.42 1.24
N PHE A 52 2.60 1.31 1.72
CA PHE A 52 1.91 0.34 2.56
C PHE A 52 1.29 1.03 3.79
N TRP A 53 2.09 1.80 4.54
CA TRP A 53 1.59 2.47 5.74
C TRP A 53 0.54 3.53 5.42
N LYS A 54 0.74 4.35 4.37
CA LYS A 54 -0.27 5.35 3.98
C LYS A 54 -1.59 4.73 3.59
N LEU A 55 -1.56 3.62 2.84
CA LEU A 55 -2.77 2.85 2.52
C LEU A 55 -3.40 2.28 3.80
N ALA A 56 -2.62 1.66 4.68
CA ALA A 56 -3.11 1.08 5.92
C ALA A 56 -3.82 2.11 6.81
N TYR A 57 -3.24 3.30 6.97
CA TYR A 57 -3.87 4.41 7.69
C TYR A 57 -5.17 4.87 7.01
N TRP A 58 -5.16 5.00 5.68
CA TRP A 58 -6.37 5.37 4.93
C TRP A 58 -7.49 4.33 5.10
N PHE A 59 -7.16 3.04 5.01
CA PHE A 59 -8.09 1.93 5.24
C PHE A 59 -8.66 1.94 6.67
N ALA A 60 -7.81 2.13 7.67
CA ALA A 60 -8.21 2.23 9.07
C ALA A 60 -9.20 3.38 9.30
N ALA A 61 -8.90 4.56 8.77
CA ALA A 61 -9.78 5.73 8.85
C ALA A 61 -11.09 5.53 8.09
N LYS A 62 -11.04 5.00 6.85
CA LYS A 62 -12.23 4.75 6.02
C LYS A 62 -13.22 3.79 6.67
N PHE A 63 -12.72 2.66 7.18
CA PHE A 63 -13.57 1.65 7.80
C PHE A 63 -13.80 1.89 9.30
N LYS A 64 -13.25 2.98 9.86
CA LYS A 64 -13.28 3.28 11.31
C LYS A 64 -12.81 2.09 12.15
N THR A 65 -11.73 1.42 11.73
CA THR A 65 -11.14 0.27 12.44
C THR A 65 -9.67 0.53 12.77
N SER A 66 -9.12 -0.24 13.71
CA SER A 66 -7.68 -0.27 13.93
C SER A 66 -6.96 -1.01 12.80
N ILE A 67 -5.75 -0.56 12.42
CA ILE A 67 -4.86 -1.28 11.49
C ILE A 67 -4.67 -2.74 11.93
N LYS A 68 -4.55 -3.01 13.23
CA LYS A 68 -4.43 -4.39 13.77
C LYS A 68 -5.60 -5.28 13.35
N LYS A 69 -6.84 -4.84 13.56
CA LYS A 69 -8.06 -5.55 13.14
C LYS A 69 -8.10 -5.76 11.62
N LEU A 70 -7.71 -4.73 10.85
CA LEU A 70 -7.66 -4.80 9.40
C LEU A 70 -6.66 -5.86 8.91
N MET A 71 -5.46 -5.85 9.48
CA MET A 71 -4.39 -6.80 9.16
C MET A 71 -4.77 -8.23 9.53
N MET A 72 -5.42 -8.45 10.68
CA MET A 72 -5.93 -9.78 11.04
C MET A 72 -7.00 -10.30 10.07
N LYS A 73 -7.80 -9.40 9.49
CA LYS A 73 -8.83 -9.75 8.51
C LYS A 73 -8.25 -10.02 7.12
N LEU A 74 -7.25 -9.23 6.70
CA LEU A 74 -6.69 -9.27 5.35
C LEU A 74 -5.53 -10.27 5.20
N ILE A 75 -4.73 -10.46 6.25
CA ILE A 75 -3.60 -11.38 6.24
C ILE A 75 -4.08 -12.74 6.68
N ARG A 76 -4.17 -13.66 5.72
CA ARG A 76 -4.50 -15.05 6.00
C ARG A 76 -3.40 -15.65 6.89
N ARG A 77 -3.81 -16.28 7.99
CA ARG A 77 -2.87 -17.03 8.84
C ARG A 77 -2.28 -18.16 8.00
N PRO A 78 -0.95 -18.38 8.05
CA PRO A 78 -0.36 -19.54 7.40
C PRO A 78 -0.97 -20.83 7.97
N GLU A 79 -1.05 -21.86 7.13
CA GLU A 79 -1.49 -23.18 7.56
C GLU A 79 -0.60 -23.70 8.70
N PRO A 80 -1.13 -24.51 9.63
CA PRO A 80 -0.34 -25.13 10.67
C PRO A 80 0.85 -25.88 10.05
N GLY A 81 2.07 -25.57 10.51
CA GLY A 81 3.30 -26.20 10.01
C GLY A 81 3.92 -25.55 8.77
N LYS A 82 3.31 -24.51 8.17
CA LYS A 82 3.93 -23.75 7.08
C LYS A 82 4.52 -22.43 7.58
N ALA A 83 5.73 -22.11 7.10
CA ALA A 83 6.35 -20.82 7.36
C ALA A 83 5.52 -19.69 6.75
N LYS A 84 5.48 -18.54 7.43
CA LYS A 84 4.88 -17.33 6.88
C LYS A 84 5.77 -16.80 5.75
N THR A 85 5.33 -16.95 4.51
CA THR A 85 5.97 -16.33 3.34
C THR A 85 5.50 -14.88 3.24
N TRP A 86 6.44 -13.94 3.25
CA TRP A 86 6.19 -12.50 3.06
C TRP A 86 6.37 -12.12 1.60
#